data_AF-A0A7S2BI86-F1
#
_entry.id   AF-A0A7S2BI86-F1
#
_cell.length_a   1.000
_cell.length_b   1.000
_cell.length_c   1.000
_cell.angle_alpha   90.00
_cell.angle_beta   90.00
_cell.angle_gamma   90.00
#
_symmetry.space_group_name_H-M   'P 1'
#
loop_
_entity.id
_entity.type
_entity.pdbx_description
1 polymer ?
#
loop_
_entity_poly.entity_id
_entity_poly.type
_entity_poly.pdbx_seq_one_letter_code
_entity_poly.pdbx_strand_id
1 'polypeptide(L)'
;RTCRDDVASVLVSVLGEPAASGKTFEFSSVQGYPKPREGYGTTLARMRPDADGPLSVEQLDAEYRLMQQLLPGEVQDATKLEMGRKYEEVDAGEVSREKGAA
;
A
#
# COMPACT_ATOMS: atom_id res chain seq x y z
N ARG A 1 3.23 -4.36 6.70
CA ARG A 1 4.61 -4.03 6.21
C ARG A 1 5.13 -5.27 5.50
N THR A 2 5.55 -5.17 4.24
CA THR A 2 6.19 -6.26 3.50
C THR A 2 7.54 -6.63 4.13
N CYS A 3 7.79 -7.91 4.38
CA CYS A 3 9.10 -8.44 4.76
C CYS A 3 9.77 -9.20 3.58
N ARG A 4 10.99 -9.71 3.79
CA ARG A 4 11.70 -10.46 2.74
C ARG A 4 10.96 -11.73 2.29
N ASP A 5 10.29 -12.40 3.23
CA ASP A 5 9.55 -13.62 2.94
C ASP A 5 8.30 -13.33 2.12
N ASP A 6 7.63 -12.19 2.35
CA ASP A 6 6.50 -11.74 1.54
C ASP A 6 6.95 -11.50 0.09
N VAL A 7 8.08 -10.80 -0.10
CA VAL A 7 8.65 -10.55 -1.44
C VAL A 7 8.98 -11.86 -2.14
N ALA A 8 9.68 -12.78 -1.45
CA ALA A 8 10.00 -14.10 -2.00
C ALA A 8 8.73 -14.88 -2.36
N SER A 9 7.71 -14.85 -1.50
CA SER A 9 6.41 -15.49 -1.77
C SER A 9 5.74 -14.93 -3.01
N VAL A 10 5.73 -13.61 -3.20
CA VAL A 10 5.17 -12.97 -4.40
C VAL A 10 5.94 -13.42 -5.64
N LEU A 11 7.28 -13.29 -5.64
CA LEU A 11 8.11 -13.65 -6.78
C LEU A 11 7.94 -15.12 -7.19
N VAL A 12 7.96 -16.04 -6.21
CA VAL A 12 7.72 -17.47 -6.47
C VAL A 12 6.31 -17.72 -6.98
N SER A 13 5.29 -17.03 -6.44
CA SER A 13 3.91 -17.18 -6.91
C SER A 13 3.79 -16.72 -8.37
N VAL A 14 4.45 -15.63 -8.75
CA VAL A 14 4.40 -15.06 -10.10
C VAL A 14 5.14 -15.92 -11.13
N LEU A 15 6.18 -16.66 -10.74
CA LEU A 15 6.86 -17.61 -11.65
C LEU A 15 5.94 -18.71 -12.19
N GLY A 16 4.91 -19.07 -11.42
CA GLY A 16 3.91 -20.06 -11.83
C GLY A 16 2.80 -19.50 -12.73
N GLU A 17 2.79 -18.20 -12.99
CA GLU A 17 1.71 -17.50 -13.70
C GLU A 17 2.12 -17.25 -15.16
N PRO A 18 1.52 -17.93 -16.16
CA PRO A 18 1.83 -17.67 -17.57
C PRO A 18 1.59 -16.22 -17.97
N ALA A 19 0.62 -15.56 -17.33
CA ALA A 19 0.28 -14.16 -17.56
C ALA A 19 1.42 -13.19 -17.18
N ALA A 20 2.38 -13.61 -16.35
CA ALA A 20 3.55 -12.80 -15.97
C ALA A 20 4.55 -12.61 -17.12
N SER A 21 4.52 -13.49 -18.13
CA SER A 21 5.52 -13.48 -19.19
C SER A 21 5.54 -12.16 -19.98
N GLY A 22 6.74 -11.61 -20.15
CA GLY A 22 6.98 -10.38 -20.91
C GLY A 22 6.39 -9.13 -20.28
N LYS A 23 6.27 -9.09 -18.95
CA LYS A 23 5.73 -7.95 -18.20
C LYS A 23 6.65 -7.55 -17.06
N THR A 24 6.79 -6.25 -16.90
CA THR A 24 7.38 -5.61 -15.73
C THR A 24 6.26 -5.04 -14.87
N PHE A 25 6.36 -5.21 -13.55
CA PHE A 25 5.36 -4.72 -12.61
C PHE A 25 6.01 -4.18 -11.33
N GLU A 26 5.32 -3.24 -10.71
CA GLU A 26 5.60 -2.79 -9.35
C GLU A 26 4.60 -3.43 -8.38
N PHE A 27 5.02 -3.67 -7.15
CA PHE A 27 4.16 -4.19 -6.10
C PHE A 27 4.32 -3.38 -4.82
N SER A 28 3.20 -3.08 -4.18
CA SER A 28 3.14 -2.49 -2.85
C SER A 28 2.21 -3.32 -1.96
N SER A 29 2.57 -3.47 -0.69
CA SER A 29 1.65 -4.02 0.31
C SER A 29 0.88 -2.88 0.96
N VAL A 30 -0.44 -2.97 0.99
CA VAL A 30 -1.29 -2.06 1.76
C VAL A 30 -1.80 -2.81 3.00
N GLN A 31 -1.67 -2.21 4.18
CA GLN A 31 -2.17 -2.81 5.41
C GLN A 31 -3.68 -3.02 5.33
N GLY A 32 -4.16 -4.18 5.77
CA GLY A 32 -5.59 -4.52 5.73
C GLY A 32 -6.07 -5.11 4.40
N TYR A 33 -5.23 -5.09 3.35
CA TYR A 33 -5.55 -5.73 2.08
C TYR A 33 -4.94 -7.14 2.03
N PRO A 34 -5.78 -8.20 1.99
CA PRO A 34 -5.28 -9.56 2.02
C PRO A 34 -4.60 -9.94 0.70
N LYS A 35 -3.65 -10.89 0.77
CA LYS A 35 -3.07 -11.52 -0.43
C LYS A 35 -4.20 -12.15 -1.27
N PRO A 36 -4.17 -12.01 -2.61
CA PRO A 36 -5.10 -12.73 -3.49
C PRO A 36 -5.07 -14.24 -3.22
N ARG A 37 -6.23 -14.84 -2.96
CA ARG A 37 -6.34 -16.28 -2.66
C ARG A 37 -6.15 -17.16 -3.90
N GLU A 38 -6.51 -16.63 -5.06
CA GLU A 38 -6.49 -17.35 -6.34
C GLU A 38 -5.18 -17.14 -7.13
N GLY A 39 -4.17 -16.51 -6.52
CA GLY A 39 -2.93 -16.13 -7.19
C GLY A 39 -3.01 -14.77 -7.88
N TYR A 40 -2.06 -14.51 -8.79
CA TYR A 40 -1.88 -13.20 -9.42
C TYR A 40 -2.29 -13.17 -10.89
N GLY A 41 -2.61 -14.33 -11.48
CA GLY A 41 -2.88 -14.49 -12.91
C GLY A 41 -3.89 -13.51 -13.49
N THR A 42 -5.04 -13.31 -12.82
CA THR A 42 -6.08 -12.37 -13.27
C THR A 42 -5.59 -10.92 -13.31
N THR A 43 -4.79 -10.51 -12.32
CA THR A 43 -4.23 -9.14 -12.28
C THR A 43 -3.17 -8.99 -13.36
N LEU A 44 -2.26 -9.95 -13.49
CA LEU A 44 -1.19 -9.95 -14.49
C LEU A 44 -1.73 -10.00 -15.92
N ALA A 45 -2.84 -10.70 -16.15
CA ALA A 45 -3.50 -10.76 -17.47
C ALA A 45 -4.09 -9.42 -17.92
N ARG A 46 -4.35 -8.50 -16.97
CA ARG A 46 -4.83 -7.15 -17.25
C ARG A 46 -3.70 -6.13 -17.44
N MET A 47 -2.46 -6.53 -17.13
CA MET A 47 -1.30 -5.67 -17.31
C MET A 47 -0.86 -5.67 -18.77
N ARG A 48 -0.38 -4.51 -19.22
CA ARG A 48 0.14 -4.35 -20.57
C ARG A 48 1.47 -5.10 -20.73
N PRO A 49 1.70 -5.80 -21.85
CA PRO A 49 3.02 -6.33 -22.20
C PRO A 49 4.09 -5.24 -22.32
N ASP A 50 5.33 -5.57 -21.97
CA ASP A 50 6.48 -4.68 -22.13
C ASP A 50 6.75 -4.35 -23.61
N ALA A 51 6.36 -5.26 -24.51
CA ALA A 51 6.47 -5.10 -25.96
C ALA A 51 5.64 -3.93 -26.52
N ASP A 52 4.61 -3.48 -25.78
CA ASP A 52 3.79 -2.32 -26.17
C ASP A 52 4.48 -0.98 -25.85
N GLY A 53 5.69 -1.04 -25.27
CA GLY A 53 6.50 0.13 -24.95
C GLY A 53 6.18 0.76 -23.60
N PRO A 54 6.96 1.78 -23.21
CA PRO A 54 6.81 2.46 -21.92
C PRO A 54 5.47 3.21 -21.84
N LEU A 55 4.98 3.41 -20.61
CA LEU A 55 3.87 4.33 -20.35
C LEU A 55 4.28 5.76 -20.70
N SER A 56 3.33 6.61 -21.10
CA SER A 56 3.61 8.04 -21.22
C SER A 56 3.90 8.62 -19.84
N VAL A 57 4.65 9.73 -19.79
CA VAL A 57 4.99 10.39 -18.52
C VAL A 57 3.73 10.79 -17.75
N GLU A 58 2.68 11.21 -18.46
CA GLU A 58 1.39 11.60 -17.89
C GLU A 58 0.65 10.40 -17.28
N GLN A 59 0.72 9.23 -17.93
CA GLN A 59 0.13 8.00 -17.39
C GLN A 59 0.85 7.56 -16.12
N LEU A 60 2.18 7.63 -16.12
CA LEU A 60 3.01 7.30 -14.97
C LEU A 60 2.71 8.25 -13.79
N ASP A 61 2.67 9.56 -14.04
CA ASP A 61 2.36 10.57 -13.01
C ASP A 61 0.95 10.39 -12.43
N ALA A 62 -0.04 10.07 -13.26
CA ALA A 62 -1.39 9.77 -12.80
C ALA A 62 -1.43 8.55 -11.86
N GLU A 63 -0.69 7.49 -12.18
CA GLU A 63 -0.60 6.28 -11.35
C GLU A 63 0.09 6.56 -10.02
N TYR A 64 1.20 7.30 -10.03
CA TYR A 64 1.88 7.73 -8.79
C TYR A 64 0.99 8.61 -7.93
N ARG A 65 0.25 9.56 -8.50
CA ARG A 65 -0.69 10.40 -7.74
C ARG A 65 -1.81 9.58 -7.13
N LEU A 66 -2.34 8.59 -7.85
CA LEU A 66 -3.35 7.68 -7.32
C LEU A 66 -2.80 6.88 -6.14
N MET A 67 -1.58 6.35 -6.25
CA MET A 67 -0.91 5.66 -5.15
C MET A 67 -0.65 6.58 -3.96
N GLN A 68 -0.32 7.85 -4.18
CA GLN A 68 -0.15 8.84 -3.11
C GLN A 68 -1.47 9.18 -2.39
N GLN A 69 -2.62 9.01 -3.04
CA GLN A 69 -3.93 9.14 -2.38
C GLN A 69 -4.23 7.96 -1.45
N LEU A 70 -3.56 6.82 -1.63
CA LEU A 70 -3.62 5.71 -0.68
C LEU A 70 -2.80 6.12 0.55
N LEU A 71 -3.44 6.88 1.45
CA LEU A 71 -2.90 7.21 2.76
C LEU A 71 -2.31 5.92 3.37
N PRO A 72 -1.03 5.93 3.81
CA PRO A 72 -0.37 4.73 4.27
C PRO A 72 -0.97 4.29 5.60
N GLY A 73 -2.05 3.50 5.56
CA GLY A 73 -2.52 2.66 6.66
C GLY A 73 -2.68 3.33 8.02
N GLU A 74 -2.79 4.66 8.10
CA GLU A 74 -3.19 5.28 9.35
C GLU A 74 -4.66 4.97 9.54
N VAL A 75 -4.94 4.16 10.57
CA VAL A 75 -6.22 4.27 11.26
C VAL A 75 -6.33 5.74 11.64
N GLN A 76 -7.20 6.47 10.95
CA GLN A 76 -7.62 7.80 11.36
C GLN A 76 -8.33 7.61 12.70
N ASP A 77 -7.53 7.64 13.75
CA ASP A 77 -8.02 7.71 15.09
C ASP A 77 -8.56 9.13 15.25
N ALA A 78 -9.89 9.27 15.17
CA ALA A 78 -10.55 10.55 15.35
C ALA A 78 -10.23 11.18 16.73
N THR A 79 -9.67 10.42 17.68
CA THR A 79 -9.16 10.95 18.96
C THR A 79 -7.76 11.55 18.88
N LYS A 80 -7.01 11.36 17.78
CA LYS A 80 -5.71 12.02 17.54
C LYS A 80 -5.83 13.39 16.86
N LEU A 81 -6.97 13.68 16.25
CA LEU A 81 -7.32 15.02 15.79
C LEU A 81 -7.98 15.80 16.94
N GLU A 82 -7.31 15.89 18.09
CA GLU A 82 -7.67 16.89 19.10
C GLU A 82 -7.23 18.26 18.59
N MET A 83 -8.06 18.82 17.69
CA MET A 83 -7.96 20.17 17.20
C MET A 83 -7.78 21.14 18.37
N GLY A 84 -6.59 21.74 18.49
CA GLY A 84 -6.34 22.90 19.36
C GLY A 84 -5.50 22.69 20.63
N ARG A 85 -4.83 21.54 20.84
CA ARG A 85 -3.97 21.34 22.03
C ARG A 85 -2.49 21.46 21.71
N LYS A 86 -1.70 22.03 22.62
CA LYS A 86 -0.26 22.20 22.41
C LYS A 86 0.50 20.97 22.92
N TYR A 87 1.52 20.55 22.18
CA TYR A 87 2.36 19.41 22.54
C TYR A 87 3.01 19.55 23.92
N GLU A 88 3.30 20.80 24.32
CA GLU A 88 3.91 21.12 25.62
C GLU A 88 3.05 20.68 26.82
N GLU A 89 1.72 20.68 26.70
CA GLU A 89 0.78 20.33 27.77
C GLU A 89 0.70 18.81 28.01
N VAL A 90 0.97 18.02 26.97
CA VAL A 90 0.98 16.55 27.03
C VAL A 90 2.29 16.02 27.61
N ASP A 91 3.43 16.64 27.25
CA ASP A 91 4.75 16.26 27.78
C ASP A 91 4.94 16.69 29.24
N ALA A 92 4.28 17.77 29.68
CA ALA A 92 4.28 18.20 31.07
C ALA A 92 3.46 17.29 32.02
N GLY A 93 2.73 16.30 31.48
CA GLY A 93 1.93 15.36 32.26
C GLY A 93 0.70 15.98 32.94
N GLU A 94 0.30 17.19 32.51
CA GLU A 94 -0.83 17.93 33.09
C GLU A 94 -2.20 17.33 32.71
N VAL A 95 -2.23 16.43 31.71
CA VAL A 95 -3.45 15.74 31.29
C VAL A 95 -3.20 14.25 31.11
N SER A 96 -3.99 13.43 31.80
CA SER A 96 -3.99 11.98 31.65
C SER A 96 -4.63 11.58 30.32
N ARG A 97 -3.95 10.73 29.54
CA ARG A 97 -4.57 10.03 28.41
C ARG A 97 -5.67 9.10 28.95
N GLU A 98 -6.93 9.50 28.86
CA GLU A 98 -7.99 8.50 28.94
C GLU A 98 -7.86 7.58 27.74
N LYS A 99 -7.65 6.29 28.00
CA LYS A 99 -7.68 5.25 26.97
C LYS A 99 -9.09 5.27 26.38
N GLY A 100 -9.22 5.75 25.15
CA GLY A 100 -10.47 5.70 24.39
C GLY A 100 -11.08 4.31 24.40
N ALA A 101 -12.41 4.26 24.45
CA ALA A 101 -13.24 3.07 24.59
C ALA A 101 -12.91 1.98 23.55
N ALA A 102 -13.03 0.73 24.00
CA ALA A 102 -12.78 -0.52 23.27
C ALA A 102 -13.60 -0.69 21.98
#